data_AF-A0A1S3YKP5-F1
#
_entry.id   AF-A0A1S3YKP5-F1
#
_cell.length_a   1.000
_cell.length_b   1.000
_cell.length_c   1.000
_cell.angle_alpha   90.00
_cell.angle_beta   90.00
_cell.angle_gamma   90.00
#
_symmetry.space_group_name_H-M   'P 1'
#
loop_
_entity.id
_entity.type
_entity.pdbx_description
1 polymer ?
#
loop_
_entity_poly.entity_id
_entity_poly.type
_entity_poly.pdbx_seq_one_letter_code
_entity_poly.pdbx_strand_id
1 'polypeptide(L)'
;MPIKWVLHWQPNAGTTVNTQILTEVSQCVESINGVKEGRWKATLSFYKPMLRVEQANALEFPRDFLGISLQEQPNKYYFVIRGQRLILEAESSIQTIMEKLQSYKTRVALNFEIEELHGDD
;
A
#
# COMPACT_ATOMS: atom_id res chain seq x y z
N MET A 1 -7.29 -15.92 13.41
CA MET A 1 -6.88 -15.03 12.30
C MET A 1 -6.23 -15.91 11.24
N PRO A 2 -6.69 -15.86 9.98
CA PRO A 2 -6.02 -16.59 8.90
C PRO A 2 -4.61 -16.02 8.68
N ILE A 3 -3.65 -16.89 8.38
CA ILE A 3 -2.27 -16.48 8.08
C ILE A 3 -2.26 -15.95 6.64
N LYS A 4 -1.81 -14.71 6.44
CA LYS A 4 -1.58 -14.12 5.12
C LYS A 4 -0.08 -14.18 4.78
N TRP A 5 0.24 -14.63 3.56
CA TRP A 5 1.62 -14.66 3.04
C TRP A 5 1.79 -13.62 1.93
N VAL A 6 2.96 -13.01 1.85
CA VAL A 6 3.30 -12.04 0.80
C VAL A 6 4.56 -12.52 0.08
N LEU A 7 4.46 -12.69 -1.24
CA LEU A 7 5.58 -12.97 -2.12
C LEU A 7 5.89 -11.71 -2.94
N HIS A 8 7.13 -11.24 -2.86
CA HIS A 8 7.63 -10.16 -3.70
C HIS A 8 8.60 -10.73 -4.74
N TRP A 9 8.25 -10.59 -6.02
CA TRP A 9 9.10 -10.95 -7.13
C TRP A 9 9.42 -9.69 -7.95
N GLN A 10 10.69 -9.53 -8.30
CA GLN A 10 11.17 -8.45 -9.15
C GLN A 10 11.80 -9.07 -10.41
N PRO A 11 11.37 -8.68 -11.62
CA PRO A 11 11.97 -9.19 -12.85
C PRO A 11 13.42 -8.71 -13.00
N ASN A 12 14.20 -9.46 -13.80
CA ASN A 12 15.57 -9.08 -14.12
C ASN A 12 15.62 -7.74 -14.88
N ALA A 13 16.75 -7.04 -14.79
CA ALA A 13 16.95 -5.80 -15.53
C ALA A 13 16.72 -6.01 -17.03
N GLY A 14 15.92 -5.13 -17.65
CA GLY A 14 15.54 -5.23 -19.06
C GLY A 14 14.29 -6.05 -19.33
N THR A 15 13.72 -6.73 -18.33
CA THR A 15 12.44 -7.44 -18.45
C THR A 15 11.30 -6.55 -17.96
N THR A 16 10.34 -6.26 -18.85
CA THR A 16 9.13 -5.50 -18.51
C THR A 16 8.02 -6.46 -18.11
N VAL A 17 7.43 -6.26 -16.92
CA VAL A 17 6.18 -6.97 -16.57
C VAL A 17 5.08 -6.45 -17.49
N ASN A 18 4.43 -7.35 -18.22
CA ASN A 18 3.32 -7.04 -19.10
C ASN A 18 2.09 -7.87 -18.71
N THR A 19 0.97 -7.60 -19.38
CA THR A 19 -0.30 -8.30 -19.14
C THR A 19 -0.21 -9.80 -19.43
N GLN A 20 0.70 -10.23 -20.31
CA GLN A 20 0.88 -11.65 -20.64
C GLN A 20 1.40 -12.42 -19.43
N ILE A 21 2.44 -11.93 -18.76
CA ILE A 21 3.00 -12.57 -17.55
C ILE A 21 1.91 -12.69 -16.47
N LEU A 22 1.12 -11.65 -16.26
CA LEU A 22 0.01 -11.70 -15.30
C LEU A 22 -1.04 -12.73 -15.69
N THR A 23 -1.35 -12.85 -16.98
CA THR A 23 -2.31 -13.84 -17.50
C THR A 23 -1.81 -15.26 -17.27
N GLU A 24 -0.52 -15.52 -17.53
CA GLU A 24 0.11 -16.83 -17.30
C GLU A 24 0.07 -17.22 -15.82
N VAL A 25 0.40 -16.28 -14.92
CA VAL A 25 0.32 -16.50 -13.47
C VAL A 25 -1.12 -16.82 -13.04
N SER A 26 -2.10 -16.06 -13.54
CA SER A 26 -3.51 -16.31 -13.22
C SER A 26 -3.99 -17.68 -13.75
N GLN A 27 -3.55 -18.10 -14.94
CA GLN A 27 -3.84 -19.43 -15.47
C GLN A 27 -3.24 -20.57 -14.65
N CYS A 28 -2.04 -20.38 -14.09
CA CYS A 28 -1.46 -21.35 -13.17
C CYS A 28 -2.33 -21.53 -11.92
N VAL A 29 -2.87 -20.45 -11.38
CA VAL A 29 -3.77 -20.51 -10.21
C VAL A 29 -5.11 -21.14 -10.59
N GLU A 30 -5.66 -20.82 -11.76
CA GLU A 30 -6.87 -21.46 -12.28
C GLU A 30 -6.69 -22.98 -12.45
N SER A 31 -5.50 -23.44 -12.85
CA SER A 31 -5.21 -24.87 -13.01
C SER A 31 -5.23 -25.68 -11.71
N ILE A 32 -5.18 -25.02 -10.56
CA ILE A 32 -5.28 -25.62 -9.23
C ILE A 32 -6.62 -25.27 -8.53
N ASN A 33 -7.68 -25.13 -9.32
CA ASN A 33 -9.05 -24.78 -8.90
C ASN A 33 -9.19 -23.37 -8.30
N GLY A 34 -8.38 -22.43 -8.76
CA GLY A 34 -8.55 -21.01 -8.44
C GLY A 34 -9.58 -20.34 -9.34
N VAL A 35 -10.39 -19.43 -8.77
CA VAL A 35 -11.41 -18.66 -9.48
C VAL A 35 -11.12 -17.17 -9.36
N LYS A 36 -11.22 -16.43 -10.48
CA LYS A 36 -11.13 -14.96 -10.51
C LYS A 36 -12.36 -14.34 -9.86
N GLU A 37 -12.13 -13.57 -8.80
CA GLU A 37 -13.18 -12.92 -8.03
C GLU A 37 -13.32 -11.43 -8.38
N GLY A 38 -12.20 -10.75 -8.67
CA GLY A 38 -12.26 -9.32 -8.93
C GLY A 38 -10.93 -8.66 -9.24
N ARG A 39 -11.03 -7.35 -9.43
CA ARG A 39 -9.87 -6.46 -9.60
C ARG A 39 -10.03 -5.24 -8.72
N TRP A 40 -8.96 -4.86 -8.07
CA TRP A 40 -8.93 -3.67 -7.23
C TRP A 40 -7.60 -2.95 -7.34
N LYS A 41 -7.57 -1.72 -6.83
CA LYS A 41 -6.37 -0.89 -6.84
C LYS A 41 -6.00 -0.52 -5.42
N ALA A 42 -4.71 -0.54 -5.14
CA ALA A 42 -4.15 -0.05 -3.89
C ALA A 42 -3.17 1.09 -4.17
N THR A 43 -3.16 2.10 -3.31
CA THR A 43 -2.15 3.15 -3.36
C THR A 43 -1.33 3.12 -2.08
N LEU A 44 -0.02 2.97 -2.23
CA LEU A 44 0.96 3.14 -1.16
C LEU A 44 1.62 4.50 -1.29
N SER A 45 1.35 5.40 -0.35
CA SER A 45 1.83 6.77 -0.34
C SER A 45 3.01 6.93 0.61
N PHE A 46 4.11 7.50 0.12
CA PHE A 46 5.23 7.95 0.95
C PHE A 46 5.03 9.41 1.34
N TYR A 47 4.95 9.67 2.64
CA TYR A 47 4.78 11.02 3.18
C TYR A 47 6.07 11.58 3.75
N LYS A 48 6.27 12.88 3.55
CA LYS A 48 7.36 13.67 4.13
C LYS A 48 6.78 14.90 4.84
N PRO A 49 7.27 15.28 6.03
CA PRO A 49 6.80 16.45 6.76
C PRO A 49 7.07 17.71 5.95
N MET A 50 6.13 18.64 6.05
CA MET A 50 6.30 19.99 5.57
C MET A 50 6.91 20.81 6.71
N LEU A 51 8.20 21.14 6.57
CA LEU A 51 8.97 21.88 7.57
C LEU A 51 8.54 23.35 7.58
N ARG A 52 7.40 23.64 8.22
CA ARG A 52 7.03 25.00 8.70
C ARG A 52 7.00 25.09 10.23
N VAL A 53 7.12 23.95 10.90
CA VAL A 53 7.20 23.86 12.37
C VAL A 53 8.63 24.18 12.77
N GLU A 54 8.78 25.11 13.73
CA GLU A 54 10.06 25.50 14.31
C GLU A 54 10.92 24.26 14.64
N GLN A 55 12.18 24.34 14.26
CA GLN A 55 13.14 23.23 14.21
C GLN A 55 13.45 22.58 15.58
N ALA A 56 12.84 23.06 16.67
CA ALA A 56 13.08 22.59 18.02
C ALA A 56 12.66 21.12 18.24
N ASN A 57 11.60 20.64 17.58
CA ASN A 57 11.04 19.30 17.84
C ASN A 57 11.07 18.37 16.62
N ALA A 58 11.99 18.59 15.66
CA ALA A 58 12.12 17.76 14.44
C ALA A 58 12.50 16.28 14.70
N LEU A 59 12.70 15.90 15.96
CA LEU A 59 12.92 14.53 16.43
C LEU A 59 11.67 13.89 17.05
N GLU A 60 10.67 14.69 17.45
CA GLU A 60 9.43 14.19 18.07
C GLU A 60 8.44 13.64 17.04
N PHE A 61 8.53 14.10 15.79
CA PHE A 61 7.61 13.72 14.73
C PHE A 61 8.21 12.72 13.73
N PRO A 62 7.40 11.77 13.22
CA PRO A 62 7.80 10.87 12.14
C PRO A 62 8.33 11.63 10.91
N ARG A 63 9.58 11.38 10.53
CA ARG A 63 10.20 12.07 9.39
C ARG A 63 9.80 11.51 8.04
N ASP A 64 9.58 10.22 7.94
CA ASP A 64 9.06 9.59 6.73
C ASP A 64 8.20 8.41 7.18
N PHE A 65 7.02 8.28 6.59
CA PHE A 65 6.15 7.14 6.82
C PHE A 65 5.40 6.77 5.55
N LEU A 66 4.91 5.53 5.55
CA LEU A 66 4.07 4.97 4.52
C LEU A 66 2.61 5.09 4.92
N GLY A 67 1.73 5.32 3.96
CA GLY A 67 0.30 5.27 4.12
C GLY A 67 -0.33 4.32 3.11
N ILE A 68 -1.28 3.50 3.54
CA ILE A 68 -2.01 2.56 2.66
C ILE A 68 -3.49 2.47 3.07
N SER A 69 -4.36 2.44 2.06
CA SER A 69 -5.77 2.06 2.18
C SER A 69 -5.94 0.60 1.75
N LEU A 70 -6.74 -0.16 2.48
CA LEU A 70 -7.06 -1.56 2.17
C LEU A 70 -8.50 -1.66 1.66
N GLN A 71 -8.74 -2.48 0.65
CA GLN A 71 -10.08 -2.65 0.08
C GLN A 71 -11.06 -3.26 1.09
N GLU A 72 -10.60 -4.18 1.94
CA GLU A 72 -11.45 -4.83 2.93
C GLU A 72 -11.95 -3.86 4.01
N GLN A 73 -11.28 -2.71 4.17
CA GLN A 73 -11.62 -1.68 5.16
C GLN A 73 -11.47 -0.26 4.58
N PRO A 74 -12.39 0.15 3.67
CA PRO A 74 -12.26 1.40 2.91
C PRO A 74 -12.35 2.66 3.79
N ASN A 75 -12.92 2.53 4.99
CA ASN A 75 -13.06 3.62 5.95
C ASN A 75 -11.79 3.84 6.79
N LYS A 76 -10.76 3.02 6.60
CA LYS A 76 -9.52 3.07 7.38
C LYS A 76 -8.32 3.42 6.52
N TYR A 77 -7.33 4.00 7.19
CA TYR A 77 -6.02 4.29 6.64
C TYR A 77 -4.95 3.84 7.61
N TYR A 78 -3.94 3.16 7.08
CA TYR A 78 -2.86 2.61 7.90
C TYR A 78 -1.56 3.34 7.62
N PHE A 79 -0.90 3.76 8.69
CA PHE A 79 0.43 4.32 8.63
C PHE A 79 1.46 3.32 9.09
N VAL A 80 2.54 3.15 8.33
CA VAL A 80 3.72 2.36 8.75
C VAL A 80 4.87 3.32 9.00
N ILE A 81 5.19 3.49 10.26
CA ILE A 81 6.28 4.34 10.72
C ILE A 81 7.49 3.45 11.01
N ARG A 82 8.30 3.23 9.98
CA ARG A 82 9.41 2.26 10.01
C ARG A 82 10.44 2.56 11.10
N GLY A 83 10.77 3.83 11.34
CA GLY A 83 11.75 4.23 12.36
C GLY A 83 11.38 3.76 13.77
N GLN A 84 10.08 3.74 14.08
CA GLN A 84 9.53 3.39 15.38
C GLN A 84 8.92 1.97 15.39
N ARG A 85 8.98 1.23 14.27
CA ARG A 85 8.33 -0.08 14.08
C ARG A 85 6.85 -0.06 14.48
N LEU A 86 6.17 1.04 14.17
CA LEU A 86 4.80 1.29 14.60
C LEU A 86 3.85 1.25 13.40
N ILE A 87 2.72 0.58 13.59
CA ILE A 87 1.57 0.62 12.68
C ILE A 87 0.48 1.41 13.38
N LEU A 88 -0.04 2.43 12.69
CA LEU A 88 -1.08 3.31 13.21
C LEU A 88 -2.31 3.17 12.33
N GLU A 89 -3.44 2.85 12.95
CA GLU A 89 -4.74 2.85 12.30
C GLU A 89 -5.40 4.22 12.51
N ALA A 90 -5.95 4.78 11.44
CA ALA A 90 -6.71 6.02 11.46
C ALA A 90 -7.94 5.91 10.55
N GLU A 91 -8.89 6.84 10.69
CA GLU A 91 -9.95 6.99 9.71
C GLU A 91 -9.40 7.46 8.35
N SER A 92 -10.05 7.09 7.25
CA SER A 92 -9.67 7.50 5.90
C SER A 92 -9.60 9.02 5.69
N SER A 93 -10.35 9.78 6.49
CA SER A 93 -10.38 11.25 6.54
C SER A 93 -9.03 11.88 6.91
N ILE A 94 -8.12 11.12 7.54
CA ILE A 94 -6.80 11.62 7.97
C ILE A 94 -5.97 12.19 6.83
N GLN A 95 -6.10 11.65 5.62
CA GLN A 95 -5.37 12.13 4.45
C GLN A 95 -5.74 13.59 4.15
N THR A 96 -7.05 13.89 4.14
CA THR A 96 -7.58 15.24 3.95
C THR A 96 -7.18 16.18 5.08
N ILE A 97 -7.15 15.68 6.33
CA ILE A 97 -6.71 16.48 7.48
C ILE A 97 -5.24 16.88 7.34
N MET A 98 -4.34 15.93 7.00
CA MET A 98 -2.92 16.21 6.80
C MET A 98 -2.67 17.20 5.66
N GLU A 99 -3.44 17.09 4.57
CA GLU A 99 -3.37 18.02 3.44
C GLU A 99 -3.80 19.43 3.85
N LYS A 100 -4.95 19.56 4.54
CA LYS A 100 -5.47 20.86 5.03
C LYS A 100 -4.54 21.53 6.03
N LEU A 101 -3.99 20.75 6.97
CA LEU A 101 -3.02 21.24 7.95
C LEU A 101 -1.64 21.51 7.34
N GLN A 102 -1.41 21.07 6.10
CA GLN A 102 -0.09 21.11 5.46
C GLN A 102 0.98 20.51 6.36
N SER A 103 0.67 19.41 7.06
CA SER A 103 1.58 18.77 8.01
C SER A 103 2.54 17.82 7.30
N TYR A 104 2.02 17.04 6.36
CA TYR A 104 2.76 16.10 5.53
C TYR A 104 2.33 16.23 4.08
N LYS A 105 3.29 16.08 3.17
CA LYS A 105 3.03 16.00 1.73
C LYS A 105 3.39 14.62 1.20
N THR A 106 2.59 14.12 0.26
CA THR A 106 2.92 12.93 -0.52
C THR A 106 4.12 13.24 -1.41
N ARG A 107 5.18 12.44 -1.29
CA ARG A 107 6.39 12.55 -2.11
C ARG A 107 6.35 11.60 -3.30
N VAL A 108 5.90 10.38 -3.06
CA VAL A 108 5.78 9.30 -4.06
C VAL A 108 4.52 8.52 -3.75
N ALA A 109 3.77 8.15 -4.77
CA ALA A 109 2.66 7.21 -4.67
C ALA A 109 2.95 6.02 -5.59
N LEU A 110 2.90 4.81 -5.04
CA LEU A 110 2.95 3.58 -5.80
C LEU A 110 1.51 3.08 -5.95
N ASN A 111 1.07 2.92 -7.20
CA ASN A 111 -0.26 2.39 -7.51
C ASN A 111 -0.11 0.93 -7.92
N PHE A 112 -0.88 0.07 -7.26
CA PHE A 112 -0.92 -1.36 -7.54
C PHE A 112 -2.27 -1.67 -8.17
N GLU A 113 -2.24 -2.42 -9.28
CA GLU A 113 -3.42 -3.09 -9.83
C GLU A 113 -3.36 -4.55 -9.40
N ILE A 114 -4.45 -5.03 -8.83
CA ILE A 114 -4.49 -6.33 -8.15
C ILE A 114 -5.62 -7.14 -8.76
N GLU A 115 -5.33 -8.39 -9.11
CA GLU A 115 -6.30 -9.40 -9.52
C GLU A 115 -6.48 -10.37 -8.34
N GLU A 116 -7.72 -10.53 -7.91
CA GLU A 116 -8.10 -11.36 -6.76
C GLU A 116 -8.55 -12.73 -7.25
N LEU A 117 -7.97 -13.77 -6.65
CA LEU A 117 -8.20 -15.18 -6.95
C LEU A 117 -8.56 -15.89 -5.64
N HIS A 118 -9.63 -16.65 -5.62
CA HIS A 118 -10.06 -17.49 -4.49
C HIS A 118 -9.97 -18.98 -4.86
N GLY A 119 -9.86 -19.88 -3.88
CA GLY A 119 -9.97 -21.32 -4.15
C GLY A 119 -11.43 -21.74 -4.22
N ASP A 120 -11.79 -22.63 -5.15
CA ASP A 120 -13.10 -23.31 -5.07
C ASP A 120 -13.14 -24.15 -3.77
N ASP A 121 -14.10 -23.84 -2.90
CA ASP A 121 -14.42 -24.62 -1.69
C ASP A 121 -15.04 -25.99 -2.01
#